data_AF-A0A5C6E917-F1
#
_entry.id   AF-A0A5C6E917-F1
#
_cell.length_a   1.000
_cell.length_b   1.000
_cell.length_c   1.000
_cell.angle_alpha   90.00
_cell.angle_beta   90.00
_cell.angle_gamma   90.00
#
_symmetry.space_group_name_H-M   'P 1'
#
loop_
_entity.id
_entity.type
_entity.pdbx_description
1 polymer ?
#
loop_
_entity_poly.entity_id
_entity_poly.type
_entity_poly.pdbx_seq_one_letter_code
_entity_poly.pdbx_strand_id
1 'polypeptide(L)'
;MVCESLFKRWQSTCVCILLGAGVFCSVPYVGLSRVQSAEVQFSSPLSVYLHNNKVAETESDVELVIERGITKWTGNAALTWDVEIPETDEYELYLIASVSEIGDGTTLFVKTATDTYPFSVNQTSGPFPGGENFAVQQPLNFERVKLDGVIALEAGKQKITLSTSEVEKEGVVIDFRTLELLPVSKKATILSDEARAKSARASFDWMNKAGYGLMFHWTSQCVQQEGPRKTFEEAVNDFDVQKWADMVEETGAGYVYVTIGHAESYCPAPLESWERIHPGQTTQRDLIEEMANALNEKGIRFLCYINGPLGFKFPRYGQATPEQKEAFVANVHDILTEMGNRYGDKIAGYWFDTMIAIFKEYPQTPFEDLFNAAKTGNKDRLICLNAWIWPDVSPWQDYWPGEVQEPIAVPVNGFMKNGPSPNLPFQVLLTMEKHSWMARKSGIPDPKFTSEQLSSYIKDCMENGGAVTINMAIFQDGTVGEKALQVMREVKESIR
;
A
#
# COMPACT_ATOMS: atom_id res chain seq x y z
N MET A 1 12.96 5.21 -0.27
CA MET A 1 14.31 4.81 0.20
C MET A 1 14.27 4.25 1.64
N VAL A 2 13.34 3.32 1.93
CA VAL A 2 13.15 2.76 3.29
C VAL A 2 12.93 1.23 3.29
N CYS A 3 12.44 0.61 2.21
CA CYS A 3 12.16 -0.83 2.21
C CYS A 3 13.39 -1.76 2.28
N GLU A 4 14.55 -1.39 1.73
CA GLU A 4 15.70 -2.33 1.63
C GLU A 4 16.83 -2.06 2.65
N SER A 5 17.01 -0.84 3.15
CA SER A 5 18.19 -0.51 3.99
C SER A 5 18.12 -1.03 5.43
N LEU A 6 16.95 -1.52 5.89
CA LEU A 6 16.76 -2.08 7.23
C LEU A 6 17.32 -3.52 7.38
N PHE A 7 17.72 -4.18 6.29
CA PHE A 7 18.01 -5.62 6.29
C PHE A 7 19.36 -6.05 6.87
N LYS A 8 20.35 -5.16 7.01
CA LYS A 8 21.73 -5.60 7.35
C LYS A 8 22.11 -5.60 8.84
N ARG A 9 21.26 -5.11 9.76
CA ARG A 9 21.73 -4.79 11.15
C ARG A 9 21.21 -5.64 12.31
N TRP A 10 20.43 -6.70 12.08
CA TRP A 10 19.82 -7.49 13.16
C TRP A 10 20.36 -8.92 13.32
N GLN A 11 21.49 -9.24 12.66
CA GLN A 11 22.21 -10.49 12.92
C GLN A 11 23.19 -10.29 14.06
N SER A 12 22.77 -10.60 15.30
CA SER A 12 23.58 -11.21 16.38
C SER A 12 22.95 -10.87 17.73
N THR A 13 22.56 -11.89 18.51
CA THR A 13 23.01 -12.13 19.91
C THR A 13 21.99 -13.00 20.71
N CYS A 14 22.55 -14.06 21.33
CA CYS A 14 22.06 -14.94 22.43
C CYS A 14 20.89 -15.90 22.17
N VAL A 15 21.08 -17.24 22.12
CA VAL A 15 21.62 -18.25 23.07
C VAL A 15 20.68 -18.53 24.27
N CYS A 16 20.19 -19.77 24.27
CA CYS A 16 19.32 -20.46 25.22
C CYS A 16 19.88 -20.57 26.66
N ILE A 17 18.98 -20.78 27.65
CA ILE A 17 19.09 -21.83 28.69
C ILE A 17 17.83 -21.93 29.60
N LEU A 18 17.27 -23.16 29.61
CA LEU A 18 16.68 -24.01 30.68
C LEU A 18 15.39 -23.67 31.50
N LEU A 19 14.44 -24.61 31.35
CA LEU A 19 13.73 -25.48 32.33
C LEU A 19 12.77 -24.91 33.40
N GLY A 20 11.59 -25.53 33.46
CA GLY A 20 10.76 -25.64 34.68
C GLY A 20 9.33 -26.09 34.42
N ALA A 21 9.04 -27.38 34.64
CA ALA A 21 7.72 -27.99 34.52
C ALA A 21 6.82 -27.72 35.75
N GLY A 22 5.49 -27.71 35.57
CA GLY A 22 4.57 -28.02 36.67
C GLY A 22 3.14 -27.50 36.58
N VAL A 23 2.22 -28.40 36.19
CA VAL A 23 0.84 -28.55 36.69
C VAL A 23 -0.20 -27.48 36.32
N PHE A 24 -1.09 -27.80 35.37
CA PHE A 24 -2.36 -27.10 35.15
C PHE A 24 -3.54 -27.95 35.63
N CYS A 25 -4.27 -27.42 36.61
CA CYS A 25 -5.61 -27.87 37.00
C CYS A 25 -6.64 -27.40 35.96
N SER A 26 -7.51 -28.31 35.55
CA SER A 26 -8.63 -28.09 34.65
C SER A 26 -9.82 -27.42 35.35
N VAL A 27 -10.36 -26.37 34.72
CA VAL A 27 -11.67 -25.78 35.04
C VAL A 27 -12.50 -25.82 33.75
N PRO A 28 -13.78 -26.25 33.78
CA PRO A 28 -14.57 -26.48 32.57
C PRO A 28 -15.03 -25.16 31.94
N TYR A 29 -14.77 -25.04 30.64
CA TYR A 29 -15.22 -23.95 29.78
C TYR A 29 -16.71 -24.14 29.45
N VAL A 30 -17.54 -23.15 29.80
CA VAL A 30 -18.96 -23.09 29.42
C VAL A 30 -19.03 -22.52 28.00
N GLY A 31 -19.72 -23.25 27.12
CA GLY A 31 -19.72 -23.03 25.67
C GLY A 31 -20.27 -21.67 25.24
N LEU A 32 -19.45 -20.93 24.49
CA LEU A 32 -19.90 -19.92 23.55
C LEU A 32 -20.27 -20.62 22.25
N SER A 33 -21.50 -20.37 21.80
CA SER A 33 -22.06 -20.85 20.53
C SER A 33 -21.13 -20.49 19.37
N ARG A 34 -20.76 -21.50 18.57
CA ARG A 34 -20.14 -21.32 17.24
C ARG A 34 -20.96 -20.30 16.45
N VAL A 35 -20.42 -19.10 16.25
CA VAL A 35 -20.79 -18.29 15.10
C VAL A 35 -20.43 -19.14 13.89
N GLN A 36 -21.45 -19.54 13.15
CA GLN A 36 -21.31 -20.27 11.91
C GLN A 36 -20.51 -19.36 10.96
N SER A 37 -19.24 -19.68 10.75
CA SER A 37 -18.39 -18.96 9.81
C SER A 37 -19.03 -19.09 8.44
N ALA A 38 -19.57 -17.99 7.92
CA ALA A 38 -19.83 -17.90 6.50
C ALA A 38 -18.47 -18.10 5.81
N GLU A 39 -18.32 -19.19 5.05
CA GLU A 39 -17.17 -19.34 4.16
C GLU A 39 -17.29 -18.25 3.10
N VAL A 40 -16.49 -17.20 3.26
CA VAL A 40 -16.32 -16.12 2.31
C VAL A 40 -14.81 -16.07 2.05
N GLN A 41 -14.38 -16.56 0.89
CA GLN A 41 -12.99 -16.50 0.43
C GLN A 41 -12.86 -15.49 -0.70
N PHE A 42 -12.01 -14.45 -0.54
CA PHE A 42 -11.83 -13.41 -1.57
C PHE A 42 -10.44 -12.76 -1.69
N SER A 43 -10.28 -12.06 -2.84
CA SER A 43 -9.12 -11.49 -3.60
C SER A 43 -8.40 -12.40 -4.62
N SER A 44 -9.12 -12.90 -5.64
CA SER A 44 -8.66 -14.01 -6.51
C SER A 44 -7.53 -14.88 -5.90
N PRO A 45 -7.72 -15.50 -4.71
CA PRO A 45 -6.85 -16.59 -4.26
C PRO A 45 -6.87 -17.79 -5.23
N LEU A 46 -7.71 -17.67 -6.26
CA LEU A 46 -7.93 -18.55 -7.38
C LEU A 46 -6.87 -18.36 -8.48
N SER A 47 -6.23 -17.19 -8.56
CA SER A 47 -5.11 -16.97 -9.48
C SER A 47 -3.80 -17.51 -8.90
N VAL A 48 -2.93 -18.04 -9.76
CA VAL A 48 -1.57 -18.45 -9.42
C VAL A 48 -0.60 -17.36 -9.87
N TYR A 49 0.31 -16.92 -8.99
CA TYR A 49 1.25 -15.84 -9.28
C TYR A 49 2.70 -16.34 -9.33
N LEU A 50 3.34 -16.16 -10.49
CA LEU A 50 4.74 -16.47 -10.73
C LEU A 50 5.58 -15.21 -10.52
N HIS A 51 6.05 -15.00 -9.30
CA HIS A 51 6.83 -13.81 -8.93
C HIS A 51 8.30 -13.94 -9.37
N ASN A 52 8.88 -12.83 -9.82
CA ASN A 52 10.27 -12.76 -10.26
C ASN A 52 11.32 -13.14 -9.20
N ASN A 53 10.99 -13.09 -7.91
CA ASN A 53 11.88 -13.48 -6.82
C ASN A 53 11.69 -14.93 -6.36
N LYS A 54 10.84 -15.71 -7.04
CA LYS A 54 10.60 -17.14 -6.80
C LYS A 54 10.99 -18.00 -8.02
N VAL A 55 11.83 -17.45 -8.91
CA VAL A 55 12.35 -18.14 -10.10
C VAL A 55 13.27 -19.28 -9.66
N ALA A 56 13.08 -20.46 -10.25
CA ALA A 56 13.88 -21.65 -10.00
C ALA A 56 15.11 -21.71 -10.91
N GLU A 57 14.95 -21.38 -12.18
CA GLU A 57 16.02 -21.38 -13.18
C GLU A 57 15.94 -20.11 -14.04
N THR A 58 17.10 -19.54 -14.35
CA THR A 58 17.25 -18.37 -15.24
C THR A 58 18.22 -18.72 -16.35
N GLU A 59 17.80 -18.53 -17.59
CA GLU A 59 18.67 -18.56 -18.78
C GLU A 59 18.63 -17.18 -19.42
N SER A 60 19.77 -16.57 -19.71
CA SER A 60 19.80 -15.22 -20.27
C SER A 60 21.07 -14.98 -21.06
N ASP A 61 20.96 -14.36 -22.23
CA ASP A 61 22.10 -13.88 -23.00
C ASP A 61 22.60 -12.50 -22.51
N VAL A 62 21.82 -11.85 -21.65
CA VAL A 62 22.11 -10.56 -20.99
C VAL A 62 22.10 -10.66 -19.47
N GLU A 63 22.75 -9.72 -18.77
CA GLU A 63 22.65 -9.63 -17.31
C GLU A 63 21.24 -9.16 -16.90
N LEU A 64 20.51 -10.01 -16.17
CA LEU A 64 19.23 -9.63 -15.57
C LEU A 64 19.48 -8.86 -14.27
N VAL A 65 19.13 -7.57 -14.29
CA VAL A 65 19.21 -6.72 -13.10
C VAL A 65 17.92 -6.85 -12.30
N ILE A 66 18.04 -7.27 -11.03
CA ILE A 66 16.93 -7.26 -10.08
C ILE A 66 17.10 -6.09 -9.12
N GLU A 67 16.18 -5.13 -9.17
CA GLU A 67 16.19 -3.95 -8.33
C GLU A 67 14.77 -3.68 -7.81
N ARG A 68 14.59 -3.45 -6.50
CA ARG A 68 13.28 -3.15 -5.89
C ARG A 68 12.19 -4.18 -6.19
N GLY A 69 12.57 -5.46 -6.36
CA GLY A 69 11.65 -6.52 -6.72
C GLY A 69 11.14 -6.44 -8.17
N ILE A 70 11.90 -5.80 -9.06
CA ILE A 70 11.65 -5.71 -10.51
C ILE A 70 12.82 -6.37 -11.23
N THR A 71 12.53 -7.21 -12.22
CA THR A 71 13.54 -7.79 -13.12
C THR A 71 13.56 -7.00 -14.41
N LYS A 72 14.68 -6.36 -14.72
CA LYS A 72 14.85 -5.58 -15.95
C LYS A 72 15.31 -6.49 -17.09
N TRP A 73 14.49 -6.59 -18.13
CA TRP A 73 14.80 -7.38 -19.32
C TRP A 73 15.37 -6.44 -20.38
N THR A 74 16.63 -6.64 -20.73
CA THR A 74 17.36 -5.84 -21.71
C THR A 74 17.70 -6.61 -22.99
N GLY A 75 17.25 -7.86 -23.10
CA GLY A 75 17.63 -8.81 -24.15
C GLY A 75 16.80 -10.10 -24.08
N ASN A 76 17.35 -11.21 -24.55
CA ASN A 76 16.66 -12.50 -24.51
C ASN A 76 16.92 -13.18 -23.17
N ALA A 77 15.84 -13.39 -22.42
CA ALA A 77 15.90 -14.08 -21.15
C ALA A 77 14.76 -15.09 -21.06
N ALA A 78 14.96 -16.09 -20.21
CA ALA A 78 13.97 -17.06 -19.81
C ALA A 78 14.00 -17.19 -18.29
N LEU A 79 12.82 -17.01 -17.68
CA LEU A 79 12.58 -17.23 -16.26
C LEU A 79 11.70 -18.46 -16.13
N THR A 80 12.13 -19.43 -15.33
CA THR A 80 11.42 -20.69 -15.12
C THR A 80 11.02 -20.86 -13.67
N TRP A 81 9.77 -21.26 -13.45
CA TRP A 81 9.22 -21.56 -12.13
C TRP A 81 8.80 -23.02 -12.03
N ASP A 82 9.07 -23.61 -10.88
CA ASP A 82 8.37 -24.81 -10.42
C ASP A 82 7.14 -24.35 -9.65
N VAL A 83 5.95 -24.69 -10.13
CA VAL A 83 4.68 -24.18 -9.62
C VAL A 83 3.71 -25.32 -9.34
N GLU A 84 2.96 -25.20 -8.24
CA GLU A 84 1.83 -26.08 -7.94
C GLU A 84 0.57 -25.48 -8.59
N ILE A 85 0.01 -26.17 -9.60
CA ILE A 85 -1.24 -25.80 -10.23
C ILE A 85 -2.39 -26.46 -9.47
N PRO A 86 -3.35 -25.69 -8.92
CA PRO A 86 -4.36 -26.23 -8.02
C PRO A 86 -5.40 -27.11 -8.72
N GLU A 87 -5.71 -26.85 -9.99
CA GLU A 87 -6.72 -27.58 -10.75
C GLU A 87 -6.40 -27.65 -12.25
N THR A 88 -6.90 -28.68 -12.93
CA THR A 88 -6.77 -28.77 -14.40
C THR A 88 -7.78 -27.81 -15.03
N ASP A 89 -7.29 -26.81 -15.76
CA ASP A 89 -8.13 -25.79 -16.41
C ASP A 89 -7.41 -25.13 -17.59
N GLU A 90 -8.14 -24.31 -18.34
CA GLU A 90 -7.56 -23.25 -19.15
C GLU A 90 -7.26 -22.03 -18.28
N TYR A 91 -6.14 -21.36 -18.55
CA TYR A 91 -5.68 -20.21 -17.79
C TYR A 91 -5.52 -18.99 -18.70
N GLU A 92 -6.22 -17.90 -18.36
CA GLU A 92 -5.89 -16.57 -18.89
C GLU A 92 -4.58 -16.10 -18.24
N LEU A 93 -3.75 -15.40 -19.01
CA LEU A 93 -2.46 -14.91 -18.54
C LEU A 93 -2.49 -13.39 -18.41
N TYR A 94 -1.97 -12.88 -17.29
CA TYR A 94 -1.79 -11.46 -17.08
C TYR A 94 -0.34 -11.16 -16.69
N LEU A 95 0.30 -10.31 -17.48
CA LEU A 95 1.64 -9.81 -17.22
C LEU A 95 1.56 -8.56 -16.35
N ILE A 96 2.17 -8.60 -15.17
CA ILE A 96 2.37 -7.43 -14.32
C ILE A 96 3.76 -6.88 -14.62
N ALA A 97 3.80 -5.87 -15.49
CA ALA A 97 5.04 -5.29 -16.00
C ALA A 97 4.85 -3.83 -16.43
N SER A 98 5.97 -3.13 -16.59
CA SER A 98 6.08 -1.91 -17.38
C SER A 98 6.81 -2.25 -18.68
N VAL A 99 6.15 -2.08 -19.82
CA VAL A 99 6.71 -2.31 -21.16
C VAL A 99 7.11 -0.96 -21.74
N SER A 100 8.38 -0.82 -22.08
CA SER A 100 8.92 0.43 -22.64
C SER A 100 8.49 0.62 -24.10
N GLU A 101 8.77 1.79 -24.67
CA GLU A 101 8.63 2.02 -26.12
C GLU A 101 9.48 1.04 -26.95
N ILE A 102 10.64 0.64 -26.43
CA ILE A 102 11.52 -0.35 -27.07
C ILE A 102 10.85 -1.73 -27.09
N GLY A 103 10.13 -2.08 -26.03
CA GLY A 103 9.41 -3.34 -25.90
C GLY A 103 8.07 -3.41 -26.62
N ASP A 104 7.63 -2.33 -27.26
CA ASP A 104 6.40 -2.34 -28.04
C ASP A 104 6.48 -3.37 -29.20
N GLY A 105 5.46 -4.23 -29.26
CA GLY A 105 5.36 -5.32 -30.23
C GLY A 105 6.28 -6.52 -29.93
N THR A 106 7.02 -6.55 -28.82
CA THR A 106 7.84 -7.71 -28.46
C THR A 106 6.97 -8.96 -28.28
N THR A 107 7.46 -10.09 -28.77
CA THR A 107 6.80 -11.39 -28.54
C THR A 107 7.41 -12.07 -27.31
N LEU A 108 6.55 -12.39 -26.37
CA LEU A 108 6.83 -13.26 -25.23
C LEU A 108 6.41 -14.69 -25.55
N PHE A 109 7.12 -15.65 -24.99
CA PHE A 109 6.79 -17.06 -25.08
C PHE A 109 6.54 -17.60 -23.68
N VAL A 110 5.41 -18.25 -23.49
CA VAL A 110 5.15 -19.07 -22.30
C VAL A 110 5.25 -20.51 -22.70
N LYS A 111 6.21 -21.22 -22.11
CA LYS A 111 6.44 -22.64 -22.36
C LYS A 111 5.97 -23.46 -21.15
N THR A 112 5.21 -24.51 -21.44
CA THR A 112 4.81 -25.55 -20.49
C THR A 112 5.61 -26.83 -20.78
N ALA A 113 5.28 -27.94 -20.12
CA ALA A 113 5.90 -29.23 -20.42
C ALA A 113 5.61 -29.73 -21.85
N THR A 114 4.46 -29.35 -22.41
CA THR A 114 3.95 -29.89 -23.69
C THR A 114 4.00 -28.89 -24.83
N ASP A 115 3.81 -27.60 -24.55
CA ASP A 115 3.52 -26.59 -25.55
C ASP A 115 4.28 -25.28 -25.31
N THR A 116 4.37 -24.46 -26.35
CA THR A 116 4.92 -23.10 -26.29
C THR A 116 3.92 -22.15 -26.93
N TYR A 117 3.57 -21.10 -26.20
CA TYR A 117 2.53 -20.14 -26.56
C TYR A 117 3.16 -18.75 -26.79
N PRO A 118 3.05 -18.17 -28.00
CA PRO A 118 3.51 -16.81 -28.26
C PRO A 118 2.45 -15.77 -27.88
N PHE A 119 2.88 -14.66 -27.28
CA PHE A 119 2.03 -13.51 -26.92
C PHE A 119 2.72 -12.21 -27.29
N SER A 120 2.00 -11.28 -27.91
CA SER A 120 2.52 -9.93 -28.16
C SER A 120 2.24 -9.03 -26.97
N VAL A 121 3.19 -8.16 -26.63
CA VAL A 121 2.99 -7.09 -25.63
C VAL A 121 3.14 -5.72 -26.28
N ASN A 122 2.37 -4.76 -25.78
CA ASN A 122 2.43 -3.37 -26.22
C ASN A 122 3.00 -2.49 -25.11
N GLN A 123 3.52 -1.32 -25.48
CA GLN A 123 3.99 -0.31 -24.55
C GLN A 123 2.91 0.04 -23.51
N THR A 124 3.31 0.04 -22.24
CA THR A 124 2.46 0.52 -21.13
C THR A 124 2.49 2.05 -21.05
N SER A 125 1.36 2.65 -20.70
CA SER A 125 1.12 4.10 -20.82
C SER A 125 0.47 4.72 -19.58
N GLY A 126 0.68 4.09 -18.42
CA GLY A 126 0.33 4.62 -17.11
C GLY A 126 0.79 6.06 -16.82
N PRO A 127 0.42 6.62 -15.65
CA PRO A 127 0.51 8.06 -15.42
C PRO A 127 1.92 8.56 -15.09
N PHE A 128 2.92 7.67 -15.00
CA PHE A 128 4.24 8.00 -14.48
C PHE A 128 5.20 8.43 -15.60
N PRO A 129 5.62 9.70 -15.68
CA PRO A 129 6.50 10.18 -16.74
C PRO A 129 7.98 9.80 -16.54
N GLY A 130 8.35 9.14 -15.44
CA GLY A 130 9.74 9.02 -14.98
C GLY A 130 10.20 10.29 -14.24
N GLY A 131 11.51 10.47 -14.08
CA GLY A 131 12.14 11.64 -13.46
C GLY A 131 12.46 11.49 -11.97
N GLU A 132 12.28 12.57 -11.20
CA GLU A 132 12.54 12.56 -9.75
C GLU A 132 11.62 11.60 -9.00
N ASN A 133 10.43 11.31 -9.57
CA ASN A 133 9.55 10.22 -9.15
C ASN A 133 10.35 8.91 -9.14
N PHE A 134 10.55 8.35 -7.94
CA PHE A 134 11.26 7.09 -7.71
C PHE A 134 12.75 7.07 -8.11
N ALA A 135 13.32 8.21 -8.51
CA ALA A 135 14.67 8.33 -9.06
C ALA A 135 14.91 7.39 -10.27
N VAL A 136 13.95 7.33 -11.19
CA VAL A 136 14.05 6.54 -12.44
C VAL A 136 14.04 7.49 -13.64
N GLN A 137 14.98 7.34 -14.57
CA GLN A 137 15.08 8.24 -15.74
C GLN A 137 13.94 8.06 -16.74
N GLN A 138 13.43 6.83 -16.86
CA GLN A 138 12.39 6.46 -17.82
C GLN A 138 11.03 6.28 -17.12
N PRO A 139 9.92 6.41 -17.87
CA PRO A 139 8.60 6.02 -17.40
C PRO A 139 8.60 4.59 -16.81
N LEU A 140 7.98 4.43 -15.65
CA LEU A 140 7.83 3.14 -14.97
C LEU A 140 6.34 2.86 -14.75
N ASN A 141 5.67 2.47 -15.84
CA ASN A 141 4.22 2.35 -15.94
C ASN A 141 3.77 0.91 -15.76
N PHE A 142 3.79 0.43 -14.51
CA PHE A 142 3.28 -0.91 -14.24
C PHE A 142 1.77 -1.00 -14.49
N GLU A 143 1.40 -1.99 -15.28
CA GLU A 143 0.02 -2.33 -15.61
C GLU A 143 -0.20 -3.84 -15.43
N ARG A 144 -1.46 -4.25 -15.26
CA ARG A 144 -1.88 -5.65 -15.33
C ARG A 144 -2.33 -5.94 -16.77
N VAL A 145 -1.39 -6.33 -17.62
CA VAL A 145 -1.57 -6.50 -19.07
C VAL A 145 -2.09 -7.90 -19.36
N LYS A 146 -3.29 -8.02 -19.95
CA LYS A 146 -3.80 -9.31 -20.42
C LYS A 146 -3.00 -9.77 -21.64
N LEU A 147 -2.55 -11.02 -21.65
CA LEU A 147 -2.01 -11.65 -22.84
C LEU A 147 -3.14 -12.33 -23.62
N ASP A 148 -3.18 -12.11 -24.93
CA ASP A 148 -4.27 -12.60 -25.78
C ASP A 148 -4.22 -14.12 -25.96
N GLY A 149 -5.14 -14.82 -25.31
CA GLY A 149 -5.29 -16.27 -25.39
C GLY A 149 -5.44 -16.93 -24.03
N VAL A 150 -5.36 -18.25 -24.03
CA VAL A 150 -5.35 -19.11 -22.84
C VAL A 150 -4.32 -20.21 -23.03
N ILE A 151 -3.84 -20.78 -21.92
CA ILE A 151 -2.99 -21.98 -21.92
C ILE A 151 -3.66 -23.08 -21.10
N ALA A 152 -3.56 -24.33 -21.54
CA ALA A 152 -4.05 -25.47 -20.76
C ALA A 152 -2.97 -25.90 -19.76
N LEU A 153 -3.35 -26.06 -18.48
CA LEU A 153 -2.48 -26.58 -17.43
C LEU A 153 -3.17 -27.72 -16.69
N GLU A 154 -2.43 -28.79 -16.42
CA GLU A 154 -2.89 -29.90 -15.57
C GLU A 154 -2.60 -29.60 -14.11
N ALA A 155 -3.48 -30.06 -13.21
CA ALA A 155 -3.27 -29.97 -11.77
C ALA A 155 -1.97 -30.66 -11.31
N GLY A 156 -1.37 -30.14 -10.25
CA GLY A 156 -0.14 -30.64 -9.65
C GLY A 156 1.09 -29.81 -10.02
N LYS A 157 2.26 -30.39 -9.79
CA LYS A 157 3.55 -29.74 -10.06
C LYS A 157 3.78 -29.58 -11.56
N GLN A 158 3.95 -28.33 -11.99
CA GLN A 158 4.27 -27.95 -13.36
C GLN A 158 5.56 -27.12 -13.39
N LYS A 159 6.23 -27.14 -14.55
CA LYS A 159 7.30 -26.21 -14.88
C LYS A 159 6.78 -25.25 -15.94
N ILE A 160 6.85 -23.95 -15.65
CA ILE A 160 6.42 -22.89 -16.57
C ILE A 160 7.59 -21.95 -16.80
N THR A 161 7.87 -21.64 -18.06
CA THR A 161 8.93 -20.71 -18.47
C THR A 161 8.33 -19.54 -19.21
N LEU A 162 8.66 -18.31 -18.80
CA LEU A 162 8.40 -17.08 -19.56
C LEU A 162 9.70 -16.65 -20.21
N SER A 163 9.69 -16.40 -21.52
CA SER A 163 10.88 -15.95 -22.24
C SER A 163 10.61 -14.89 -23.31
N THR A 164 11.66 -14.18 -23.70
CA THR A 164 11.71 -13.30 -24.86
C THR A 164 12.58 -13.96 -25.92
N SER A 165 12.29 -13.72 -27.19
CA SER A 165 13.20 -14.04 -28.28
C SER A 165 13.25 -12.88 -29.27
N GLU A 166 14.29 -12.86 -30.11
CA GLU A 166 14.46 -11.87 -31.18
C GLU A 166 14.52 -10.41 -30.67
N VAL A 167 14.95 -10.22 -29.43
CA VAL A 167 15.22 -8.90 -28.88
C VAL A 167 16.61 -8.45 -29.35
N GLU A 168 16.64 -7.64 -30.41
CA GLU A 168 17.87 -7.06 -30.97
C GLU A 168 18.13 -5.62 -30.49
N LYS A 169 17.20 -5.02 -29.72
CA LYS A 169 17.23 -3.60 -29.38
C LYS A 169 18.05 -3.33 -28.10
N GLU A 170 18.92 -2.31 -28.12
CA GLU A 170 19.62 -1.83 -26.90
C GLU A 170 18.65 -1.08 -25.99
N GLY A 171 18.48 -1.53 -24.74
CA GLY A 171 17.69 -0.85 -23.71
C GLY A 171 16.80 -1.80 -22.92
N VAL A 172 16.11 -1.29 -21.90
CA VAL A 172 15.13 -2.09 -21.14
C VAL A 172 13.87 -2.24 -22.00
N VAL A 173 13.50 -3.48 -22.28
CA VAL A 173 12.30 -3.88 -23.03
C VAL A 173 11.12 -4.02 -22.07
N ILE A 174 11.32 -4.74 -20.97
CA ILE A 174 10.30 -5.04 -19.97
C ILE A 174 10.89 -4.93 -18.56
N ASP A 175 10.26 -4.12 -17.72
CA ASP A 175 10.39 -4.18 -16.27
C ASP A 175 9.38 -5.20 -15.73
N PHE A 176 9.83 -6.45 -15.62
CA PHE A 176 8.98 -7.59 -15.24
C PHE A 176 8.87 -7.75 -13.72
N ARG A 177 7.66 -8.03 -13.24
CA ARG A 177 7.42 -8.34 -11.82
C ARG A 177 6.77 -9.70 -11.62
N THR A 178 5.68 -9.99 -12.32
CA THR A 178 4.89 -11.20 -12.08
C THR A 178 4.12 -11.63 -13.33
N LEU A 179 4.02 -12.95 -13.54
CA LEU A 179 3.04 -13.53 -14.45
C LEU A 179 1.91 -14.14 -13.60
N GLU A 180 0.69 -13.69 -13.80
CA GLU A 180 -0.52 -14.23 -13.17
C GLU A 180 -1.20 -15.23 -14.12
N LEU A 181 -1.59 -16.38 -13.56
CA LEU A 181 -2.37 -17.42 -14.22
C LEU A 181 -3.77 -17.41 -13.58
N LEU A 182 -4.77 -16.94 -14.32
CA LEU A 182 -6.16 -16.86 -13.86
C LEU A 182 -6.97 -18.01 -14.46
N PRO A 183 -7.46 -18.98 -13.66
CA PRO A 183 -8.24 -20.11 -14.16
C PRO A 183 -9.58 -19.62 -14.73
N VAL A 184 -9.87 -20.00 -15.98
CA VAL A 184 -11.06 -19.58 -16.72
C VAL A 184 -12.33 -19.98 -15.98
N SER A 185 -12.35 -21.16 -15.35
CA SER A 185 -13.49 -21.66 -14.58
C SER A 185 -13.85 -20.78 -13.38
N LYS A 186 -12.91 -19.98 -12.86
CA LYS A 186 -13.10 -19.13 -11.68
C LYS A 186 -13.47 -17.69 -12.01
N LYS A 187 -13.41 -17.30 -13.28
CA LYS A 187 -13.63 -15.93 -13.74
C LYS A 187 -14.97 -15.36 -13.27
N ALA A 188 -16.05 -16.16 -13.33
CA ALA A 188 -17.37 -15.71 -12.87
C ALA A 188 -17.39 -15.38 -11.38
N THR A 189 -16.68 -16.17 -10.56
CA THR A 189 -16.55 -15.93 -9.12
C THR A 189 -15.74 -14.67 -8.83
N ILE A 190 -14.63 -14.46 -9.55
CA ILE A 190 -13.79 -13.26 -9.41
C ILE A 190 -14.57 -12.00 -9.80
N LEU A 191 -15.28 -12.01 -10.93
CA LEU A 191 -16.10 -10.87 -11.36
C LEU A 191 -17.25 -10.58 -10.38
N SER A 192 -17.82 -11.62 -9.77
CA SER A 192 -18.81 -11.48 -8.71
C SER A 192 -18.21 -10.81 -7.47
N ASP A 193 -16.97 -11.16 -7.09
CA ASP A 193 -16.24 -10.49 -6.01
C ASP A 193 -16.07 -9.00 -6.27
N GLU A 194 -15.49 -8.67 -7.42
CA GLU A 194 -15.20 -7.30 -7.83
C GLU A 194 -16.46 -6.45 -7.87
N ALA A 195 -17.59 -7.03 -8.33
CA ALA A 195 -18.87 -6.36 -8.33
C ALA A 195 -19.40 -6.07 -6.92
N ARG A 196 -19.23 -7.01 -5.98
CA ARG A 196 -19.60 -6.80 -4.56
C ARG A 196 -18.71 -5.76 -3.91
N ALA A 197 -17.39 -5.88 -4.09
CA ALA A 197 -16.42 -4.91 -3.59
C ALA A 197 -16.73 -3.49 -4.10
N LYS A 198 -16.98 -3.35 -5.42
CA LYS A 198 -17.38 -2.07 -6.03
C LYS A 198 -18.68 -1.52 -5.45
N SER A 199 -19.66 -2.39 -5.17
CA SER A 199 -20.95 -2.00 -4.59
C SER A 199 -20.83 -1.62 -3.11
N ALA A 200 -19.83 -2.14 -2.41
CA ALA A 200 -19.56 -1.86 -1.00
C ALA A 200 -18.72 -0.59 -0.77
N ARG A 201 -18.19 0.02 -1.83
CA ARG A 201 -17.34 1.22 -1.73
C ARG A 201 -18.08 2.39 -1.07
N ALA A 202 -17.37 3.09 -0.20
CA ALA A 202 -17.82 4.38 0.30
C ALA A 202 -17.68 5.45 -0.79
N SER A 203 -18.48 6.53 -0.69
CA SER A 203 -18.39 7.65 -1.63
C SER A 203 -17.07 8.39 -1.46
N PHE A 204 -16.31 8.48 -2.55
CA PHE A 204 -15.09 9.28 -2.66
C PHE A 204 -15.38 10.78 -2.91
N ASP A 205 -16.64 11.15 -3.14
CA ASP A 205 -17.04 12.49 -3.59
C ASP A 205 -16.59 13.58 -2.63
N TRP A 206 -16.58 13.30 -1.33
CA TRP A 206 -16.19 14.29 -0.35
C TRP A 206 -14.69 14.60 -0.41
N MET A 207 -13.84 13.61 -0.73
CA MET A 207 -12.39 13.77 -0.85
C MET A 207 -12.05 14.49 -2.16
N ASN A 208 -12.74 14.11 -3.23
CA ASN A 208 -12.68 14.82 -4.50
C ASN A 208 -13.10 16.30 -4.34
N LYS A 209 -14.23 16.57 -3.69
CA LYS A 209 -14.71 17.94 -3.42
C LYS A 209 -13.74 18.74 -2.55
N ALA A 210 -13.07 18.11 -1.59
CA ALA A 210 -12.01 18.76 -0.83
C ALA A 210 -10.85 19.19 -1.74
N GLY A 211 -10.55 18.42 -2.79
CA GLY A 211 -9.52 18.68 -3.78
C GLY A 211 -8.11 18.41 -3.27
N TYR A 212 -7.81 18.86 -2.05
CA TYR A 212 -6.58 18.49 -1.36
C TYR A 212 -6.72 18.32 0.15
N GLY A 213 -5.78 17.56 0.68
CA GLY A 213 -5.56 17.37 2.11
C GLY A 213 -4.09 17.21 2.46
N LEU A 214 -3.80 16.98 3.74
CA LEU A 214 -2.44 16.82 4.25
C LEU A 214 -2.18 15.39 4.73
N MET A 215 -0.91 15.02 4.75
CA MET A 215 -0.43 13.84 5.46
C MET A 215 0.73 14.22 6.38
N PHE A 216 0.75 13.63 7.57
CA PHE A 216 1.84 13.79 8.52
C PHE A 216 2.35 12.42 8.95
N HIS A 217 3.58 12.11 8.59
CA HIS A 217 4.29 10.97 9.17
C HIS A 217 4.88 11.33 10.54
N TRP A 218 4.00 11.53 11.52
CA TRP A 218 4.36 11.79 12.91
C TRP A 218 4.63 10.48 13.67
N THR A 219 5.89 10.13 13.88
CA THR A 219 6.31 8.82 14.41
C THR A 219 7.32 8.97 15.54
N SER A 220 7.70 7.86 16.19
CA SER A 220 8.81 7.80 17.17
C SER A 220 10.17 8.26 16.61
N GLN A 221 10.30 8.35 15.29
CA GLN A 221 11.51 8.83 14.62
C GLN A 221 11.54 10.35 14.43
N CYS A 222 10.43 11.05 14.68
CA CYS A 222 10.39 12.50 14.64
C CYS A 222 11.32 13.08 15.72
N VAL A 223 11.98 14.20 15.41
CA VAL A 223 12.79 14.96 16.37
C VAL A 223 12.06 16.22 16.81
N GLN A 224 12.52 16.83 17.91
CA GLN A 224 12.11 18.17 18.28
C GLN A 224 12.70 19.19 17.31
N GLN A 225 12.04 20.35 17.15
CA GLN A 225 12.60 21.48 16.41
C GLN A 225 13.91 21.94 17.05
N GLU A 226 13.92 22.05 18.38
CA GLU A 226 15.08 22.38 19.20
C GLU A 226 15.23 21.38 20.35
N GLY A 227 16.48 21.06 20.68
CA GLY A 227 16.79 20.15 21.78
C GLY A 227 16.81 18.65 21.42
N PRO A 228 17.02 17.78 22.42
CA PRO A 228 17.15 16.33 22.20
C PRO A 228 15.79 15.70 21.85
N ARG A 229 15.77 14.64 21.05
CA ARG A 229 14.52 13.90 20.76
C ARG A 229 13.90 13.36 22.06
N LYS A 230 12.61 13.61 22.27
CA LYS A 230 11.80 13.04 23.37
C LYS A 230 11.40 11.60 23.09
N THR A 231 11.04 10.84 24.11
CA THR A 231 10.36 9.55 23.92
C THR A 231 9.01 9.74 23.23
N PHE A 232 8.43 8.67 22.69
CA PHE A 232 7.13 8.75 22.02
C PHE A 232 6.01 9.17 22.98
N GLU A 233 5.99 8.61 24.20
CA GLU A 233 5.03 8.98 25.26
C GLU A 233 5.15 10.47 25.64
N GLU A 234 6.38 10.98 25.87
CA GLU A 234 6.59 12.41 26.16
C GLU A 234 6.15 13.29 24.99
N ALA A 235 6.47 12.91 23.75
CA ALA A 235 6.04 13.65 22.56
C ALA A 235 4.52 13.66 22.40
N VAL A 236 3.84 12.53 22.67
CA VAL A 236 2.38 12.46 22.71
C VAL A 236 1.81 13.37 23.79
N ASN A 237 2.37 13.36 25.00
CA ASN A 237 1.88 14.20 26.10
C ASN A 237 2.10 15.70 25.87
N ASP A 238 3.17 16.07 25.18
CA ASP A 238 3.50 17.46 24.87
C ASP A 238 2.81 17.99 23.59
N PHE A 239 2.15 17.13 22.80
CA PHE A 239 1.54 17.54 21.53
C PHE A 239 0.38 18.52 21.76
N ASP A 240 0.51 19.73 21.23
CA ASP A 240 -0.54 20.76 21.29
C ASP A 240 -1.51 20.57 20.11
N VAL A 241 -2.59 19.83 20.38
CA VAL A 241 -3.59 19.47 19.38
C VAL A 241 -4.30 20.69 18.79
N GLN A 242 -4.59 21.70 19.61
CA GLN A 242 -5.32 22.89 19.16
C GLN A 242 -4.45 23.74 18.25
N LYS A 243 -3.21 24.00 18.66
CA LYS A 243 -2.24 24.73 17.83
C LYS A 243 -1.98 24.01 16.51
N TRP A 244 -1.86 22.69 16.53
CA TRP A 244 -1.72 21.89 15.31
C TRP A 244 -2.96 21.96 14.42
N ALA A 245 -4.16 21.82 14.97
CA ALA A 245 -5.41 21.90 14.22
C ALA A 245 -5.63 23.30 13.61
N ASP A 246 -5.28 24.36 14.33
CA ASP A 246 -5.28 25.75 13.82
C ASP A 246 -4.32 25.89 12.63
N MET A 247 -3.08 25.39 12.78
CA MET A 247 -2.10 25.36 11.68
C MET A 247 -2.64 24.61 10.46
N VAL A 248 -3.31 23.47 10.64
CA VAL A 248 -3.93 22.73 9.54
C VAL A 248 -5.02 23.55 8.86
N GLU A 249 -5.90 24.23 9.60
CA GLU A 249 -6.95 25.08 9.04
C GLU A 249 -6.40 26.29 8.26
N GLU A 250 -5.26 26.84 8.68
CA GLU A 250 -4.54 27.88 7.92
C GLU A 250 -4.15 27.41 6.51
N THR A 251 -3.93 26.10 6.31
CA THR A 251 -3.60 25.52 4.99
C THR A 251 -4.81 25.32 4.08
N GLY A 252 -6.04 25.37 4.59
CA GLY A 252 -7.27 25.13 3.82
C GLY A 252 -7.52 23.68 3.39
N ALA A 253 -6.75 22.73 3.96
CA ALA A 253 -6.90 21.30 3.73
C ALA A 253 -8.30 20.80 4.15
N GLY A 254 -8.93 19.96 3.32
CA GLY A 254 -10.24 19.39 3.64
C GLY A 254 -10.19 18.06 4.39
N TYR A 255 -9.00 17.45 4.47
CA TYR A 255 -8.75 16.22 5.22
C TYR A 255 -7.28 16.07 5.61
N VAL A 256 -7.01 15.21 6.60
CA VAL A 256 -5.67 14.94 7.12
C VAL A 256 -5.47 13.46 7.39
N TYR A 257 -4.34 12.91 6.97
CA TYR A 257 -3.82 11.62 7.43
C TYR A 257 -2.75 11.81 8.52
N VAL A 258 -2.84 11.05 9.61
CA VAL A 258 -1.77 10.94 10.62
C VAL A 258 -1.39 9.48 10.85
N THR A 259 -0.10 9.20 10.96
CA THR A 259 0.44 7.88 11.29
C THR A 259 0.09 7.45 12.71
N ILE A 260 -0.52 6.28 12.87
CA ILE A 260 -0.83 5.65 14.17
C ILE A 260 -0.16 4.28 14.35
N GLY A 261 0.79 3.97 13.46
CA GLY A 261 1.63 2.78 13.45
C GLY A 261 2.48 2.73 12.18
N HIS A 262 3.81 2.74 12.33
CA HIS A 262 4.76 2.74 11.21
C HIS A 262 5.97 1.86 11.56
N ALA A 263 7.19 2.24 11.20
CA ALA A 263 8.41 1.44 11.35
C ALA A 263 8.62 0.77 12.73
N GLU A 264 8.31 1.48 13.83
CA GLU A 264 8.43 0.94 15.20
C GLU A 264 7.07 0.62 15.85
N SER A 265 5.96 0.65 15.09
CA SER A 265 4.60 0.30 15.57
C SER A 265 4.12 0.98 16.85
N TYR A 266 4.65 2.16 17.21
CA TYR A 266 4.06 2.99 18.26
C TYR A 266 2.69 3.53 17.86
N CYS A 267 1.71 3.43 18.76
CA CYS A 267 0.35 3.92 18.61
C CYS A 267 0.06 5.03 19.64
N PRO A 268 -0.39 6.23 19.22
CA PRO A 268 -0.61 7.35 20.13
C PRO A 268 -1.99 7.31 20.81
N ALA A 269 -2.41 6.11 21.24
CA ALA A 269 -3.65 5.88 21.98
C ALA A 269 -3.57 4.58 22.80
N PRO A 270 -4.32 4.47 23.91
CA PRO A 270 -4.35 3.28 24.76
C PRO A 270 -5.30 2.22 24.17
N LEU A 271 -4.90 1.62 23.05
CA LEU A 271 -5.65 0.52 22.40
C LEU A 271 -5.23 -0.83 22.97
N GLU A 272 -6.17 -1.57 23.55
CA GLU A 272 -5.89 -2.85 24.22
C GLU A 272 -5.43 -3.92 23.22
N SER A 273 -6.06 -3.98 22.05
CA SER A 273 -5.70 -4.90 20.96
C SER A 273 -4.30 -4.63 20.42
N TRP A 274 -3.90 -3.36 20.33
CA TRP A 274 -2.56 -2.95 19.91
C TRP A 274 -1.52 -3.30 20.97
N GLU A 275 -1.76 -2.93 22.24
CA GLU A 275 -0.88 -3.21 23.37
C GLU A 275 -0.64 -4.71 23.54
N ARG A 276 -1.66 -5.54 23.33
CA ARG A 276 -1.54 -7.00 23.38
C ARG A 276 -0.51 -7.55 22.39
N ILE A 277 -0.39 -6.96 21.21
CA ILE A 277 0.52 -7.43 20.17
C ILE A 277 1.84 -6.65 20.13
N HIS A 278 1.85 -5.41 20.62
CA HIS A 278 3.00 -4.52 20.71
C HIS A 278 3.15 -3.96 22.15
N PRO A 279 3.55 -4.78 23.13
CA PRO A 279 3.59 -4.37 24.53
C PRO A 279 4.52 -3.16 24.77
N GLY A 280 4.02 -2.15 25.46
CA GLY A 280 4.72 -0.90 25.75
C GLY A 280 4.82 0.06 24.57
N GLN A 281 4.07 -0.18 23.49
CA GLN A 281 4.07 0.68 22.30
C GLN A 281 2.76 1.47 22.11
N THR A 282 1.92 1.50 23.13
CA THR A 282 0.78 2.42 23.23
C THR A 282 1.08 3.57 24.19
N THR A 283 0.25 4.62 24.17
CA THR A 283 0.34 5.76 25.09
C THR A 283 -0.88 5.88 25.99
N GLN A 284 -0.73 6.52 27.16
CA GLN A 284 -1.87 6.72 28.06
C GLN A 284 -2.87 7.77 27.54
N ARG A 285 -2.35 8.85 26.96
CA ARG A 285 -3.17 9.86 26.26
C ARG A 285 -3.67 9.29 24.94
N ASP A 286 -4.96 9.54 24.65
CA ASP A 286 -5.61 9.21 23.39
C ASP A 286 -5.51 10.39 22.42
N LEU A 287 -4.34 10.53 21.80
CA LEU A 287 -4.09 11.63 20.87
C LEU A 287 -4.89 11.48 19.57
N ILE A 288 -5.25 10.26 19.20
CA ILE A 288 -6.08 9.97 18.03
C ILE A 288 -7.46 10.61 18.20
N GLU A 289 -8.13 10.39 19.34
CA GLU A 289 -9.43 10.99 19.61
C GLU A 289 -9.36 12.51 19.66
N GLU A 290 -8.34 13.07 20.32
CA GLU A 290 -8.17 14.52 20.43
C GLU A 290 -7.96 15.19 19.07
N MET A 291 -7.07 14.64 18.22
CA MET A 291 -6.84 15.13 16.86
C MET A 291 -8.09 15.04 16.00
N ALA A 292 -8.80 13.91 16.08
CA ALA A 292 -10.03 13.71 15.32
C ALA A 292 -11.10 14.74 15.73
N ASN A 293 -11.31 14.96 17.03
CA ASN A 293 -12.27 15.95 17.52
C ASN A 293 -11.91 17.37 17.06
N ALA A 294 -10.65 17.79 17.26
CA ALA A 294 -10.21 19.14 16.91
C ALA A 294 -10.32 19.44 15.41
N LEU A 295 -9.99 18.47 14.54
CA LEU A 295 -10.17 18.63 13.10
C LEU A 295 -11.64 18.61 12.69
N ASN A 296 -12.45 17.73 13.27
CA ASN A 296 -13.88 17.64 12.95
C ASN A 296 -14.64 18.90 13.36
N GLU A 297 -14.27 19.56 14.47
CA GLU A 297 -14.81 20.88 14.88
C GLU A 297 -14.56 21.96 13.82
N LYS A 298 -13.47 21.84 13.06
CA LYS A 298 -13.08 22.72 11.95
C LYS A 298 -13.63 22.25 10.59
N GLY A 299 -14.40 21.16 10.57
CA GLY A 299 -14.92 20.56 9.33
C GLY A 299 -13.87 19.84 8.48
N ILE A 300 -12.71 19.52 9.05
CA ILE A 300 -11.60 18.82 8.39
C ILE A 300 -11.68 17.35 8.75
N ARG A 301 -11.74 16.46 7.76
CA ARG A 301 -11.86 15.01 8.03
C ARG A 301 -10.53 14.40 8.46
N PHE A 302 -10.55 13.61 9.52
CA PHE A 302 -9.37 12.90 10.02
C PHE A 302 -9.30 11.45 9.53
N LEU A 303 -8.13 11.01 9.08
CA LEU A 303 -7.86 9.66 8.60
C LEU A 303 -6.58 9.12 9.26
N CYS A 304 -6.53 7.81 9.47
CA CYS A 304 -5.38 7.17 10.08
C CYS A 304 -4.53 6.45 9.04
N TYR A 305 -3.22 6.68 9.07
CA TYR A 305 -2.25 5.88 8.35
C TYR A 305 -1.73 4.76 9.26
N ILE A 306 -1.69 3.53 8.72
CA ILE A 306 -1.11 2.36 9.38
C ILE A 306 -0.21 1.64 8.38
N ASN A 307 1.06 1.36 8.73
CA ASN A 307 1.82 0.36 8.00
C ASN A 307 1.22 -1.03 8.29
N GLY A 308 0.54 -1.63 7.31
CA GLY A 308 -0.25 -2.84 7.50
C GLY A 308 0.54 -4.00 8.09
N PRO A 309 1.65 -4.44 7.45
CA PRO A 309 2.45 -5.54 7.97
C PRO A 309 2.98 -5.29 9.38
N LEU A 310 3.51 -4.11 9.68
CA LEU A 310 4.10 -3.84 10.99
C LEU A 310 3.03 -3.61 12.08
N GLY A 311 2.00 -2.83 11.77
CA GLY A 311 0.88 -2.53 12.68
C GLY A 311 0.13 -3.78 13.10
N PHE A 312 -0.17 -4.68 12.15
CA PHE A 312 -0.89 -5.93 12.43
C PHE A 312 0.01 -7.12 12.77
N LYS A 313 1.32 -6.87 12.95
CA LYS A 313 2.33 -7.88 13.34
C LYS A 313 2.38 -9.06 12.37
N PHE A 314 2.37 -8.77 11.08
CA PHE A 314 2.62 -9.74 10.04
C PHE A 314 4.02 -10.37 10.25
N PRO A 315 4.15 -11.70 10.22
CA PRO A 315 5.43 -12.37 10.38
C PRO A 315 6.41 -11.99 9.26
N ARG A 316 7.69 -12.27 9.46
CA ARG A 316 8.71 -11.98 8.45
C ARG A 316 8.36 -12.67 7.12
N TYR A 317 8.48 -11.91 6.02
CA TYR A 317 8.19 -12.38 4.66
C TYR A 317 8.85 -13.72 4.34
N GLY A 318 8.12 -14.61 3.69
CA GLY A 318 8.58 -15.95 3.31
C GLY A 318 8.70 -16.97 4.44
N GLN A 319 8.38 -16.60 5.69
CA GLN A 319 8.59 -17.46 6.87
C GLN A 319 7.32 -17.65 7.73
N ALA A 320 6.17 -17.20 7.23
CA ALA A 320 4.90 -17.22 7.95
C ALA A 320 4.33 -18.64 8.08
N THR A 321 4.18 -19.15 9.30
CA THR A 321 3.44 -20.40 9.56
C THR A 321 1.92 -20.17 9.39
N PRO A 322 1.10 -21.23 9.19
CA PRO A 322 -0.35 -21.10 9.18
C PRO A 322 -0.92 -20.37 10.40
N GLU A 323 -0.40 -20.66 11.60
CA GLU A 323 -0.85 -20.04 12.85
C GLU A 323 -0.51 -18.55 12.90
N GLN A 324 0.64 -18.15 12.36
CA GLN A 324 1.01 -16.73 12.28
C GLN A 324 0.14 -15.97 11.27
N LYS A 325 -0.33 -16.63 10.21
CA LYS A 325 -1.26 -16.06 9.24
C LYS A 325 -2.65 -15.86 9.86
N GLU A 326 -3.15 -16.87 10.58
CA GLU A 326 -4.39 -16.76 11.35
C GLU A 326 -4.31 -15.66 12.41
N ALA A 327 -3.19 -15.58 13.14
CA ALA A 327 -2.95 -14.53 14.12
C ALA A 327 -2.92 -13.13 13.47
N PHE A 328 -2.31 -12.98 12.29
CA PHE A 328 -2.34 -11.72 11.55
C PHE A 328 -3.78 -11.29 11.21
N VAL A 329 -4.60 -12.20 10.68
CA VAL A 329 -6.02 -11.91 10.36
C VAL A 329 -6.78 -11.52 11.63
N ALA A 330 -6.57 -12.24 12.74
CA ALA A 330 -7.17 -11.91 14.03
C ALA A 330 -6.72 -10.53 14.54
N ASN A 331 -5.44 -10.17 14.41
CA ASN A 331 -4.92 -8.87 14.81
C ASN A 331 -5.55 -7.73 14.01
N VAL A 332 -5.67 -7.90 12.69
CA VAL A 332 -6.36 -6.94 11.80
C VAL A 332 -7.79 -6.72 12.29
N HIS A 333 -8.54 -7.80 12.48
CA HIS A 333 -9.93 -7.74 12.89
C HIS A 333 -10.08 -7.06 14.26
N ASP A 334 -9.31 -7.48 15.26
CA ASP A 334 -9.41 -6.96 16.61
C ASP A 334 -9.06 -5.47 16.70
N ILE A 335 -7.95 -5.05 16.06
CA ILE A 335 -7.53 -3.65 16.07
C ILE A 335 -8.56 -2.77 15.36
N LEU A 336 -8.98 -3.15 14.16
CA LEU A 336 -9.92 -2.34 13.38
C LEU A 336 -11.32 -2.31 14.02
N THR A 337 -11.73 -3.39 14.67
CA THR A 337 -12.99 -3.43 15.44
C THR A 337 -12.92 -2.53 16.68
N GLU A 338 -11.84 -2.59 17.46
CA GLU A 338 -11.66 -1.71 18.62
C GLU A 338 -11.62 -0.24 18.21
N MET A 339 -10.78 0.11 17.22
CA MET A 339 -10.73 1.45 16.67
C MET A 339 -12.10 1.90 16.14
N GLY A 340 -12.79 0.99 15.44
CA GLY A 340 -14.09 1.25 14.86
C GLY A 340 -15.15 1.60 15.90
N ASN A 341 -15.22 0.82 16.97
CA ASN A 341 -16.14 1.03 18.09
C ASN A 341 -15.79 2.27 18.93
N ARG A 342 -14.49 2.54 19.10
CA ARG A 342 -13.99 3.66 19.92
C ARG A 342 -14.20 5.01 19.25
N TYR A 343 -13.83 5.11 17.97
CA TYR A 343 -13.79 6.40 17.28
C TYR A 343 -15.01 6.65 16.38
N GLY A 344 -15.72 5.60 15.93
CA GLY A 344 -16.96 5.77 15.15
C GLY A 344 -16.78 6.66 13.92
N ASP A 345 -17.63 7.67 13.79
CA ASP A 345 -17.63 8.64 12.69
C ASP A 345 -16.50 9.68 12.78
N LYS A 346 -15.77 9.77 13.91
CA LYS A 346 -14.66 10.72 14.08
C LYS A 346 -13.49 10.44 13.13
N ILE A 347 -13.28 9.18 12.76
CA ILE A 347 -12.30 8.75 11.76
C ILE A 347 -13.03 8.49 10.43
N ALA A 348 -12.65 9.24 9.41
CA ALA A 348 -13.21 9.19 8.07
C ALA A 348 -12.55 8.14 7.15
N GLY A 349 -11.47 7.49 7.58
CA GLY A 349 -10.85 6.45 6.78
C GLY A 349 -9.47 5.99 7.26
N TYR A 350 -8.94 5.01 6.54
CA TYR A 350 -7.65 4.37 6.78
C TYR A 350 -6.81 4.31 5.50
N TRP A 351 -5.54 4.65 5.63
CA TRP A 351 -4.51 4.33 4.66
C TRP A 351 -3.68 3.17 5.20
N PHE A 352 -3.79 2.00 4.57
CA PHE A 352 -2.96 0.84 4.89
C PHE A 352 -1.76 0.78 3.96
N ASP A 353 -0.59 1.06 4.52
CA ASP A 353 0.65 1.04 3.77
C ASP A 353 1.27 -0.37 3.66
N THR A 354 2.06 -0.60 2.61
CA THR A 354 2.81 -1.85 2.37
C THR A 354 1.89 -3.08 2.21
N MET A 355 0.62 -2.90 1.80
CA MET A 355 -0.34 -4.00 1.64
C MET A 355 0.03 -5.00 0.53
N ILE A 356 0.83 -4.56 -0.45
CA ILE A 356 1.36 -5.44 -1.49
C ILE A 356 2.27 -6.56 -0.96
N ALA A 357 2.92 -6.34 0.18
CA ALA A 357 3.77 -7.38 0.77
C ALA A 357 2.92 -8.50 1.39
N ILE A 358 1.74 -8.17 1.94
CA ILE A 358 0.77 -9.13 2.45
C ILE A 358 0.23 -9.97 1.29
N PHE A 359 -0.17 -9.35 0.18
CA PHE A 359 -0.66 -10.07 -1.00
C PHE A 359 0.32 -11.10 -1.56
N LYS A 360 1.60 -10.72 -1.68
CA LYS A 360 2.64 -11.58 -2.25
C LYS A 360 2.90 -12.84 -1.39
N GLU A 361 2.79 -12.70 -0.07
CA GLU A 361 3.11 -13.77 0.88
C GLU A 361 1.85 -14.52 1.34
N TYR A 362 0.69 -13.90 1.19
CA TYR A 362 -0.61 -14.37 1.65
C TYR A 362 -1.73 -13.92 0.69
N PRO A 363 -1.77 -14.43 -0.56
CA PRO A 363 -2.80 -14.07 -1.54
C PRO A 363 -4.22 -14.48 -1.11
N GLN A 364 -4.33 -15.35 -0.10
CA GLN A 364 -5.59 -15.77 0.53
C GLN A 364 -6.01 -14.89 1.71
N THR A 365 -5.39 -13.72 1.89
CA THR A 365 -5.84 -12.72 2.88
C THR A 365 -7.32 -12.44 2.66
N PRO A 366 -8.18 -12.52 3.69
CA PRO A 366 -9.61 -12.26 3.54
C PRO A 366 -9.85 -10.74 3.47
N PHE A 367 -9.63 -10.14 2.30
CA PHE A 367 -9.71 -8.68 2.14
C PHE A 367 -11.12 -8.11 2.35
N GLU A 368 -12.17 -8.88 2.05
CA GLU A 368 -13.53 -8.49 2.38
C GLU A 368 -13.72 -8.38 3.90
N ASP A 369 -13.19 -9.33 4.68
CA ASP A 369 -13.26 -9.28 6.14
C ASP A 369 -12.46 -8.11 6.70
N LEU A 370 -11.26 -7.85 6.16
CA LEU A 370 -10.46 -6.66 6.49
C LEU A 370 -11.25 -5.38 6.21
N PHE A 371 -11.86 -5.27 5.02
CA PHE A 371 -12.66 -4.12 4.61
C PHE A 371 -13.85 -3.92 5.56
N ASN A 372 -14.58 -5.00 5.87
CA ASN A 372 -15.71 -4.96 6.79
C ASN A 372 -15.28 -4.57 8.21
N ALA A 373 -14.17 -5.12 8.72
CA ALA A 373 -13.61 -4.76 10.02
C ALA A 373 -13.22 -3.27 10.06
N ALA A 374 -12.58 -2.76 9.00
CA ALA A 374 -12.23 -1.34 8.87
C ALA A 374 -13.45 -0.40 8.84
N LYS A 375 -14.63 -0.92 8.47
CA LYS A 375 -15.90 -0.17 8.42
C LYS A 375 -16.71 -0.27 9.72
N THR A 376 -16.22 -0.96 10.75
CA THR A 376 -16.90 -1.12 12.05
C THR A 376 -17.21 0.24 12.67
N GLY A 377 -18.47 0.51 12.99
CA GLY A 377 -18.91 1.78 13.58
C GLY A 377 -19.02 2.95 12.59
N ASN A 378 -18.52 2.84 11.35
CA ASN A 378 -18.72 3.81 10.29
C ASN A 378 -18.53 3.18 8.89
N LYS A 379 -19.65 2.90 8.22
CA LYS A 379 -19.68 2.30 6.87
C LYS A 379 -19.15 3.23 5.77
N ASP A 380 -19.03 4.52 6.04
CA ASP A 380 -18.64 5.53 5.05
C ASP A 380 -17.12 5.84 5.11
N ARG A 381 -16.35 5.12 5.95
CA ARG A 381 -14.89 5.26 6.00
C ARG A 381 -14.25 4.94 4.66
N LEU A 382 -13.32 5.78 4.18
CA LEU A 382 -12.51 5.44 3.02
C LEU A 382 -11.36 4.49 3.39
N ILE A 383 -11.19 3.42 2.62
CA ILE A 383 -10.15 2.41 2.79
C ILE A 383 -9.21 2.45 1.59
N CYS A 384 -7.91 2.57 1.85
CA CYS A 384 -6.86 2.51 0.84
C CYS A 384 -5.85 1.41 1.15
N LEU A 385 -5.55 0.58 0.16
CA LEU A 385 -4.56 -0.47 0.23
C LEU A 385 -3.36 -0.07 -0.63
N ASN A 386 -2.31 0.46 -0.01
CA ASN A 386 -1.17 0.95 -0.76
C ASN A 386 -0.38 -0.19 -1.41
N ALA A 387 -0.40 -0.20 -2.74
CA ALA A 387 0.39 -1.11 -3.57
C ALA A 387 1.59 -0.41 -4.24
N TRP A 388 1.90 0.82 -3.82
CA TRP A 388 2.89 1.68 -4.46
C TRP A 388 2.53 1.92 -5.94
N ILE A 389 3.47 1.73 -6.87
CA ILE A 389 3.24 1.90 -8.32
C ILE A 389 2.71 0.64 -9.01
N TRP A 390 2.49 -0.45 -8.27
CA TRP A 390 2.06 -1.72 -8.84
C TRP A 390 0.53 -1.82 -8.88
N PRO A 391 -0.02 -2.72 -9.71
CA PRO A 391 -1.46 -2.94 -9.75
C PRO A 391 -2.06 -3.22 -8.38
N ASP A 392 -3.33 -2.86 -8.21
CA ASP A 392 -4.02 -3.01 -6.93
C ASP A 392 -4.01 -4.45 -6.43
N VAL A 393 -3.94 -4.55 -5.11
CA VAL A 393 -3.85 -5.82 -4.37
C VAL A 393 -5.20 -6.52 -4.28
N SER A 394 -6.28 -5.74 -4.14
CA SER A 394 -7.63 -6.24 -3.94
C SER A 394 -8.65 -5.19 -4.38
N PRO A 395 -9.81 -5.60 -4.93
CA PRO A 395 -10.88 -4.67 -5.27
C PRO A 395 -11.58 -4.07 -4.03
N TRP A 396 -11.39 -4.69 -2.86
CA TRP A 396 -11.93 -4.29 -1.55
C TRP A 396 -11.21 -3.08 -0.96
N GLN A 397 -11.26 -1.98 -1.69
CA GLN A 397 -10.76 -0.66 -1.31
C GLN A 397 -11.56 0.42 -2.03
N ASP A 398 -11.49 1.66 -1.53
CA ASP A 398 -12.34 2.76 -1.98
C ASP A 398 -11.65 3.67 -3.01
N TYR A 399 -10.31 3.81 -2.98
CA TYR A 399 -9.56 4.69 -3.88
C TYR A 399 -8.10 4.26 -4.06
N TRP A 400 -7.42 4.82 -5.07
CA TRP A 400 -6.01 4.53 -5.36
C TRP A 400 -5.05 5.41 -4.52
N PRO A 401 -4.01 4.84 -3.86
CA PRO A 401 -3.07 5.56 -2.98
C PRO A 401 -2.24 6.67 -3.65
N GLY A 402 -1.82 6.46 -4.90
CA GLY A 402 -0.92 7.37 -5.62
C GLY A 402 0.32 7.86 -4.86
N GLU A 403 1.02 7.00 -4.12
CA GLU A 403 2.27 7.36 -3.43
C GLU A 403 3.42 7.59 -4.44
N VAL A 404 3.56 8.84 -4.93
CA VAL A 404 4.48 9.18 -6.02
C VAL A 404 5.52 10.24 -5.67
N GLN A 405 5.25 11.10 -4.68
CA GLN A 405 6.10 12.23 -4.26
C GLN A 405 6.13 13.43 -5.21
N GLU A 406 6.07 13.27 -6.54
CA GLU A 406 5.94 14.37 -7.52
C GLU A 406 4.65 14.28 -8.35
N PRO A 407 4.18 15.39 -8.96
CA PRO A 407 3.08 15.37 -9.91
C PRO A 407 3.23 14.29 -10.99
N ILE A 408 2.09 13.71 -11.38
CA ILE A 408 1.96 12.71 -12.45
C ILE A 408 0.87 13.16 -13.43
N ALA A 409 0.58 12.37 -14.45
CA ALA A 409 -0.52 12.70 -15.36
C ALA A 409 -1.84 12.90 -14.60
N VAL A 410 -2.55 13.98 -14.92
CA VAL A 410 -3.85 14.31 -14.33
C VAL A 410 -4.89 13.25 -14.69
N PRO A 411 -5.89 13.01 -13.82
CA PRO A 411 -6.95 12.05 -14.11
C PRO A 411 -7.81 12.49 -15.30
N VAL A 412 -8.63 11.57 -15.78
CA VAL A 412 -9.72 11.82 -16.73
C VAL A 412 -10.99 11.29 -16.08
N ASN A 413 -11.97 12.17 -15.84
CA ASN A 413 -13.24 11.83 -15.18
C ASN A 413 -13.08 11.13 -13.81
N GLY A 414 -12.06 11.50 -13.05
CA GLY A 414 -11.76 11.01 -11.71
C GLY A 414 -10.96 9.71 -11.65
N PHE A 415 -10.46 9.23 -12.79
CA PHE A 415 -9.69 7.99 -12.89
C PHE A 415 -8.41 8.22 -13.69
N MET A 416 -7.36 7.43 -13.43
CA MET A 416 -6.23 7.39 -14.35
C MET A 416 -6.66 6.78 -15.70
N LYS A 417 -6.12 7.28 -16.81
CA LYS A 417 -6.44 6.76 -18.14
C LYS A 417 -6.01 5.30 -18.30
N ASN A 418 -4.76 5.03 -17.93
CA ASN A 418 -4.10 3.73 -17.87
C ASN A 418 -3.22 3.69 -16.61
N GLY A 419 -2.63 2.54 -16.29
CA GLY A 419 -1.69 2.41 -15.17
C GLY A 419 -2.08 1.30 -14.20
N PRO A 420 -1.60 1.37 -12.95
CA PRO A 420 -1.74 0.27 -12.01
C PRO A 420 -3.18 0.02 -11.57
N SER A 421 -4.00 1.05 -11.43
CA SER A 421 -5.36 0.92 -10.89
C SER A 421 -6.38 1.84 -11.58
N PRO A 422 -6.64 1.66 -12.88
CA PRO A 422 -7.53 2.52 -13.67
C PRO A 422 -8.99 2.51 -13.20
N ASN A 423 -9.39 1.54 -12.38
CA ASN A 423 -10.77 1.36 -11.91
C ASN A 423 -11.03 1.91 -10.49
N LEU A 424 -10.05 2.62 -9.92
CA LEU A 424 -10.16 3.24 -8.60
C LEU A 424 -10.16 4.77 -8.72
N PRO A 425 -10.97 5.47 -7.90
CA PRO A 425 -10.91 6.92 -7.81
C PRO A 425 -9.48 7.43 -7.62
N PHE A 426 -9.14 8.47 -8.38
CA PHE A 426 -7.80 9.01 -8.43
C PHE A 426 -7.50 9.86 -7.18
N GLN A 427 -6.46 9.46 -6.47
CA GLN A 427 -5.78 10.29 -5.50
C GLN A 427 -4.27 10.19 -5.72
N VAL A 428 -3.54 11.26 -5.40
CA VAL A 428 -2.08 11.30 -5.50
C VAL A 428 -1.46 11.88 -4.24
N LEU A 429 -0.40 11.27 -3.72
CA LEU A 429 0.36 11.71 -2.56
C LEU A 429 1.72 12.25 -2.98
N LEU A 430 1.91 13.54 -2.68
CA LEU A 430 3.13 14.29 -2.91
C LEU A 430 3.89 14.46 -1.59
N THR A 431 5.20 14.70 -1.65
CA THR A 431 5.97 15.20 -0.50
C THR A 431 6.23 16.69 -0.70
N MET A 432 6.01 17.52 0.31
CA MET A 432 6.35 18.95 0.24
C MET A 432 7.87 19.14 0.21
N GLU A 433 8.59 18.36 1.02
CA GLU A 433 10.04 18.40 1.09
C GLU A 433 10.68 17.24 0.33
N LYS A 434 11.80 17.51 -0.34
CA LYS A 434 12.52 16.52 -1.15
C LYS A 434 12.99 15.34 -0.30
N HIS A 435 12.49 14.15 -0.62
CA HIS A 435 12.81 12.87 0.03
C HIS A 435 12.62 12.85 1.56
N SER A 436 11.70 13.68 2.09
CA SER A 436 11.46 13.78 3.53
C SER A 436 9.98 13.59 3.84
N TRP A 437 9.66 12.50 4.54
CA TRP A 437 8.32 12.24 5.05
C TRP A 437 8.09 12.87 6.43
N MET A 438 9.16 13.03 7.22
CA MET A 438 9.12 13.47 8.62
C MET A 438 10.43 14.18 8.99
N ALA A 439 10.42 15.00 10.03
CA ALA A 439 11.66 15.59 10.56
C ALA A 439 12.49 14.55 11.32
N ARG A 440 13.55 14.02 10.71
CA ARG A 440 14.46 13.01 11.34
C ARG A 440 15.74 13.58 11.93
N LYS A 441 16.01 14.85 11.67
CA LYS A 441 17.21 15.58 12.11
C LYS A 441 16.82 17.05 12.32
N SER A 442 17.73 17.83 12.91
CA SER A 442 17.48 19.25 13.11
C SER A 442 17.20 19.96 11.78
N GLY A 443 16.09 20.70 11.75
CA GLY A 443 15.60 21.39 10.57
C GLY A 443 14.82 20.50 9.59
N ILE A 444 13.91 21.14 8.87
CA ILE A 444 13.16 20.57 7.75
C ILE A 444 13.69 21.23 6.46
N PRO A 445 13.97 20.47 5.39
CA PRO A 445 14.36 21.07 4.11
C PRO A 445 13.32 22.06 3.59
N ASP A 446 13.77 23.04 2.81
CA ASP A 446 12.84 23.96 2.13
C ASP A 446 11.87 23.17 1.20
N PRO A 447 10.64 23.68 0.99
CA PRO A 447 9.69 23.05 0.08
C PRO A 447 10.24 22.99 -1.34
N LYS A 448 9.98 21.89 -2.06
CA LYS A 448 10.41 21.75 -3.47
C LYS A 448 9.41 22.33 -4.47
N PHE A 449 8.18 22.62 -4.03
CA PHE A 449 7.14 23.24 -4.85
C PHE A 449 7.00 24.72 -4.51
N THR A 450 6.72 25.54 -5.52
CA THR A 450 6.11 26.86 -5.30
C THR A 450 4.60 26.72 -5.12
N SER A 451 3.97 27.76 -4.57
CA SER A 451 2.51 27.79 -4.41
C SER A 451 1.79 27.80 -5.75
N GLU A 452 2.35 28.40 -6.82
CA GLU A 452 1.76 28.38 -8.16
C GLU A 452 1.78 26.98 -8.78
N GLN A 453 2.92 26.28 -8.69
CA GLN A 453 3.05 24.92 -9.22
C GLN A 453 2.08 23.97 -8.54
N LEU A 454 2.04 24.01 -7.21
CA LEU A 454 1.18 23.14 -6.42
C LEU A 454 -0.31 23.49 -6.62
N SER A 455 -0.67 24.78 -6.66
CA SER A 455 -2.04 25.22 -6.91
C SER A 455 -2.54 24.82 -8.29
N SER A 456 -1.71 24.97 -9.33
CA SER A 456 -2.07 24.58 -10.70
C SER A 456 -2.38 23.09 -10.75
N TYR A 457 -1.49 22.26 -10.22
CA TYR A 457 -1.68 20.80 -10.24
C TYR A 457 -2.92 20.37 -9.45
N ILE A 458 -3.16 20.95 -8.27
CA ILE A 458 -4.37 20.64 -7.50
C ILE A 458 -5.63 21.04 -8.28
N LYS A 459 -5.66 22.22 -8.91
CA LYS A 459 -6.79 22.66 -9.73
C LYS A 459 -7.05 21.73 -10.90
N ASP A 460 -6.01 21.35 -11.64
CA ASP A 460 -6.13 20.44 -12.78
C ASP A 460 -6.67 19.06 -12.32
N CYS A 461 -6.20 18.54 -11.19
CA CYS A 461 -6.75 17.32 -10.60
C CYS A 461 -8.22 17.49 -10.20
N MET A 462 -8.59 18.57 -9.52
CA MET A 462 -9.97 18.85 -9.10
C MET A 462 -10.92 18.96 -10.29
N GLU A 463 -10.55 19.71 -11.32
CA GLU A 463 -11.35 19.88 -12.55
C GLU A 463 -11.58 18.55 -13.28
N ASN A 464 -10.65 17.60 -13.12
CA ASN A 464 -10.74 16.26 -13.67
C ASN A 464 -11.15 15.20 -12.65
N GLY A 465 -11.69 15.58 -11.48
CA GLY A 465 -12.30 14.68 -10.51
C GLY A 465 -11.35 13.87 -9.61
N GLY A 466 -10.11 14.31 -9.44
CA GLY A 466 -9.13 13.70 -8.53
C GLY A 466 -8.84 14.53 -7.28
N ALA A 467 -8.14 13.91 -6.33
CA ALA A 467 -7.69 14.57 -5.10
C ALA A 467 -6.16 14.50 -4.92
N VAL A 468 -5.58 15.49 -4.25
CA VAL A 468 -4.15 15.59 -3.96
C VAL A 468 -3.89 15.62 -2.46
N THR A 469 -3.05 14.72 -1.97
CA THR A 469 -2.58 14.73 -0.58
C THR A 469 -1.14 15.22 -0.56
N ILE A 470 -0.82 16.16 0.33
CA ILE A 470 0.53 16.70 0.47
C ILE A 470 1.08 16.28 1.83
N ASN A 471 2.13 15.47 1.82
CA ASN A 471 2.87 15.20 3.03
C ASN A 471 3.73 16.40 3.40
N MET A 472 3.59 16.91 4.62
CA MET A 472 4.51 17.89 5.20
C MET A 472 5.35 17.22 6.29
N ALA A 473 6.67 17.39 6.23
CA ALA A 473 7.53 16.94 7.30
C ALA A 473 7.16 17.66 8.61
N ILE A 474 7.08 16.90 9.70
CA ILE A 474 6.56 17.35 10.99
C ILE A 474 7.55 17.03 12.12
N PHE A 475 7.66 17.93 13.09
CA PHE A 475 8.42 17.76 14.33
C PHE A 475 7.57 17.08 15.43
N GLN A 476 8.20 16.70 16.54
CA GLN A 476 7.50 16.06 17.67
C GLN A 476 6.38 16.93 18.27
N ASP A 477 6.51 18.25 18.24
CA ASP A 477 5.52 19.19 18.80
C ASP A 477 4.37 19.54 17.83
N GLY A 478 4.32 18.89 16.67
CA GLY A 478 3.28 19.11 15.66
C GLY A 478 3.59 20.23 14.67
N THR A 479 4.68 20.97 14.84
CA THR A 479 5.05 22.05 13.92
C THR A 479 5.70 21.52 12.63
N VAL A 480 5.62 22.32 11.56
CA VAL A 480 6.20 22.04 10.24
C VAL A 480 7.17 23.17 9.84
N GLY A 481 7.87 23.03 8.71
CA GLY A 481 8.73 24.10 8.21
C GLY A 481 7.93 25.36 7.81
N GLU A 482 8.32 26.53 8.29
CA GLU A 482 7.57 27.79 8.03
C GLU A 482 7.42 28.11 6.54
N LYS A 483 8.45 27.84 5.72
CA LYS A 483 8.36 28.05 4.26
C LYS A 483 7.34 27.12 3.61
N ALA A 484 7.28 25.86 4.05
CA ALA A 484 6.30 24.90 3.58
C ALA A 484 4.88 25.31 3.99
N LEU A 485 4.71 25.81 5.22
CA LEU A 485 3.45 26.36 5.70
C LEU A 485 3.02 27.58 4.89
N GLN A 486 3.95 28.49 4.58
CA GLN A 486 3.69 29.66 3.76
C GLN A 486 3.21 29.28 2.34
N VAL A 487 3.86 28.30 1.70
CA VAL A 487 3.39 27.75 0.42
C VAL A 487 1.94 27.27 0.53
N MET A 488 1.57 26.56 1.60
CA MET A 488 0.20 26.07 1.78
C MET A 488 -0.82 27.17 2.07
N ARG A 489 -0.44 28.25 2.76
CA ARG A 489 -1.30 29.44 2.95
C ARG A 489 -1.61 30.09 1.60
N GLU A 490 -0.61 30.23 0.73
CA GLU A 490 -0.80 30.78 -0.62
C GLU A 490 -1.60 29.83 -1.53
N VAL A 491 -1.43 28.51 -1.39
CA VAL A 491 -2.26 27.51 -2.07
C VAL A 491 -3.73 27.65 -1.68
N LYS A 492 -4.01 27.85 -0.38
CA LYS A 492 -5.37 28.13 0.11
C LYS A 492 -5.96 29.35 -0.58
N GLU A 493 -5.24 30.48 -0.59
CA GLU A 493 -5.69 31.72 -1.25
C GLU A 493 -5.97 31.56 -2.74
N SER A 494 -5.27 30.63 -3.41
CA SER A 494 -5.46 30.34 -4.83
C SER A 494 -6.68 29.44 -5.11
N ILE A 495 -7.04 28.55 -4.19
CA ILE A 495 -8.02 27.46 -4.42
C ILE A 495 -9.37 27.69 -3.71
N ARG A 496 -9.35 28.31 -2.52
CA ARG A 496 -10.52 28.53 -1.67
C ARG A 496 -11.02 29.96 -1.80
#